data_AF-A0A6A6ZWQ4-F1
#
_entry.id   AF-A0A6A6ZWQ4-F1
#
_cell.length_a   1.000
_cell.length_b   1.000
_cell.length_c   1.000
_cell.angle_alpha   90.00
_cell.angle_beta   90.00
_cell.angle_gamma   90.00
#
_symmetry.space_group_name_H-M   'P 1'
#
loop_
_entity.id
_entity.type
_entity.pdbx_description
1 polymer ?
#
loop_
_entity_poly.entity_id
_entity_poly.type
_entity_poly.pdbx_seq_one_letter_code
_entity_poly.pdbx_strand_id
1 'polypeptide(L)'
;MASEQQIPLQKEEQHRPDVPVDTEENITNSSDASLRYLSGWKLHGISFWLFISLFVVQMDTSITSNAILEITDRLGDYEKSSWVFTAYLLTICAALLIFTVFSGACGASQTLTQLIMFRWAQGIRGCGILALTQLVFFELVSPSKWPLYVALFSGIVALSLAIGPLIGGVITEQGQWRWIFWLK
;
A
#
# COMPACT_ATOMS: atom_id res chain seq x y z
N MET A 1 46.08 73.35 -10.14
CA MET A 1 44.85 74.13 -9.88
C MET A 1 43.86 73.65 -10.93
N ALA A 2 42.71 73.09 -10.50
CA ALA A 2 41.66 72.47 -11.33
C ALA A 2 42.10 71.20 -12.09
N SER A 3 41.30 70.15 -12.31
CA SER A 3 39.94 69.79 -11.90
C SER A 3 39.70 68.37 -12.47
N GLU A 4 38.99 67.55 -11.70
CA GLU A 4 38.25 66.32 -12.03
C GLU A 4 38.27 65.76 -13.46
N GLN A 5 38.55 64.45 -13.58
CA GLN A 5 37.67 63.61 -14.39
C GLN A 5 37.55 62.22 -13.74
N GLN A 6 36.65 62.17 -12.75
CA GLN A 6 36.11 60.94 -12.18
C GLN A 6 34.79 60.68 -12.92
N ILE A 7 34.70 59.58 -13.67
CA ILE A 7 33.41 58.99 -14.03
C ILE A 7 33.38 57.55 -13.51
N PRO A 8 32.31 57.15 -12.79
CA PRO A 8 32.27 55.95 -11.96
C PRO A 8 31.49 54.80 -12.62
N LEU A 9 31.38 53.67 -11.92
CA LEU A 9 30.48 52.51 -12.17
C LEU A 9 31.02 51.53 -13.24
N GLN A 10 31.14 50.22 -13.03
CA GLN A 10 30.39 49.28 -12.19
C GLN A 10 31.33 48.16 -11.70
N LYS A 11 31.39 47.92 -10.39
CA LYS A 11 31.40 46.53 -9.92
C LYS A 11 29.93 46.14 -9.85
N GLU A 12 29.54 45.13 -10.61
CA GLU A 12 28.30 44.40 -10.37
C GLU A 12 28.34 43.80 -8.96
N GLU A 13 27.96 44.59 -7.95
CA GLU A 13 27.18 44.04 -6.85
C GLU A 13 25.81 43.70 -7.43
N GLN A 14 25.75 42.54 -8.06
CA GLN A 14 24.50 41.87 -8.32
C GLN A 14 23.85 41.64 -6.96
N HIS A 15 22.92 42.53 -6.64
CA HIS A 15 21.92 42.46 -5.60
C HIS A 15 21.42 41.01 -5.49
N ARG A 16 22.03 40.26 -4.57
CA ARG A 16 21.45 39.03 -4.06
C ARG A 16 20.26 39.51 -3.23
N PRO A 17 19.02 39.16 -3.56
CA PRO A 17 17.92 39.43 -2.66
C PRO A 17 18.27 38.78 -1.31
N ASP A 18 18.28 39.59 -0.26
CA ASP A 18 18.42 39.11 1.10
C ASP A 18 17.27 38.14 1.35
N VAL A 19 17.57 36.84 1.25
CA VAL A 19 16.62 35.80 1.67
C VAL A 19 16.46 35.98 3.18
N PRO A 20 15.25 36.25 3.68
CA PRO A 20 15.03 36.39 5.11
C PRO A 20 15.51 35.12 5.81
N VAL A 21 16.47 35.28 6.72
CA VAL A 21 17.12 34.23 7.51
C VAL A 21 16.12 33.44 8.39
N ASP A 22 14.86 33.87 8.43
CA ASP A 22 13.76 33.25 9.17
C ASP A 22 13.08 32.06 8.43
N THR A 23 13.46 31.80 7.17
CA THR A 23 12.78 30.75 6.36
C THR A 23 13.36 29.35 6.61
N GLU A 24 14.61 29.25 7.05
CA GLU A 24 15.30 27.96 7.24
C GLU A 24 14.90 27.27 8.57
N GLU A 25 14.47 28.03 9.56
CA GLU A 25 14.03 27.53 10.89
C GLU A 25 12.59 26.96 10.88
N ASN A 26 11.78 27.32 9.88
CA ASN A 26 10.41 26.82 9.74
C ASN A 26 10.34 25.50 8.93
N ILE A 27 11.29 25.29 8.01
CA ILE A 27 11.35 24.07 7.17
C ILE A 27 11.86 22.87 7.99
N THR A 28 12.76 23.09 8.94
CA THR A 28 13.26 22.06 9.87
C THR A 28 12.18 21.54 10.81
N ASN A 29 11.35 22.44 11.37
CA ASN A 29 10.25 22.06 12.28
C ASN A 29 9.12 21.27 11.58
N SER A 30 8.82 21.55 10.31
CA SER A 30 7.79 20.83 9.55
C SER A 30 8.21 19.40 9.14
N SER A 31 9.52 19.18 8.96
CA SER A 31 10.10 17.89 8.57
C SER A 31 10.23 16.93 9.77
N ASP A 32 10.56 17.46 10.95
CA ASP A 32 10.64 16.69 12.20
C ASP A 32 9.27 16.20 12.72
N ALA A 33 8.20 16.95 12.46
CA ALA A 33 6.84 16.54 12.82
C ALA A 33 6.35 15.32 12.00
N SER A 34 6.86 15.16 10.78
CA SER A 34 6.49 14.09 9.83
C SER A 34 7.24 12.78 10.07
N LEU A 35 8.35 12.82 10.80
CA LEU A 35 9.31 11.71 10.98
C LEU A 35 9.41 11.21 12.43
N ARG A 36 8.43 11.50 13.31
CA ARG A 36 8.25 10.73 14.54
C ARG A 36 7.67 9.35 14.23
N TYR A 37 8.44 8.54 13.51
CA TYR A 37 8.29 7.08 13.55
C TYR A 37 8.28 6.68 15.02
N LEU A 38 7.20 6.04 15.44
CA LEU A 38 6.99 5.63 16.81
C LEU A 38 8.09 4.64 17.21
N SER A 39 9.17 5.13 17.82
CA SER A 39 10.29 4.31 18.31
C SER A 39 10.02 3.88 19.74
N GLY A 40 10.25 2.59 20.04
CA GLY A 40 10.21 2.03 21.39
C GLY A 40 9.39 0.74 21.54
N TRP A 41 8.96 0.47 22.78
CA TRP A 41 8.21 -0.74 23.16
C TRP A 41 6.80 -0.82 22.52
N LYS A 42 6.18 0.33 22.23
CA LYS A 42 4.86 0.40 21.58
C LYS A 42 4.88 -0.14 20.15
N LEU A 43 5.99 0.03 19.42
CA LEU A 43 6.18 -0.54 18.09
C LEU A 43 6.21 -2.06 18.14
N HIS A 44 6.93 -2.64 19.11
CA HIS A 44 6.99 -4.09 19.30
C HIS A 44 5.63 -4.67 19.64
N GLY A 45 4.82 -3.97 20.46
CA GLY A 45 3.44 -4.37 20.73
C GLY A 45 2.57 -4.40 19.47
N ILE A 46 2.67 -3.38 18.61
CA ILE A 46 1.92 -3.31 17.34
C ILE A 46 2.41 -4.37 16.36
N SER A 47 3.73 -4.57 16.24
CA SER A 47 4.30 -5.62 15.39
C SER A 47 3.86 -7.01 15.85
N PHE A 48 3.90 -7.30 17.15
CA PHE A 48 3.43 -8.57 17.69
C PHE A 48 1.94 -8.81 17.40
N TRP A 49 1.11 -7.76 17.56
CA TRP A 49 -0.31 -7.83 17.22
C TRP A 49 -0.57 -8.06 15.72
N LEU A 50 0.24 -7.47 14.84
CA LEU A 50 0.16 -7.71 13.40
C LEU A 50 0.58 -9.15 13.05
N PHE A 51 1.67 -9.64 13.63
CA PHE A 51 2.13 -11.00 13.41
C PHE A 51 1.14 -12.04 13.91
N ILE A 52 0.53 -11.84 15.09
CA ILE A 52 -0.46 -12.79 15.61
C ILE A 52 -1.73 -12.79 14.76
N SER A 53 -2.20 -11.62 14.30
CA SER A 53 -3.34 -11.52 13.39
C SER A 53 -3.07 -12.25 12.07
N LEU A 54 -1.89 -12.05 11.48
CA LEU A 54 -1.51 -12.75 10.26
C LEU A 54 -1.41 -14.26 10.49
N PHE A 55 -0.83 -14.68 11.62
CA PHE A 55 -0.70 -16.09 11.97
C PHE A 55 -2.06 -16.79 12.08
N VAL A 56 -3.02 -16.20 12.82
CA VAL A 56 -4.36 -16.79 13.01
C VAL A 56 -5.07 -16.95 11.67
N VAL A 57 -5.05 -15.92 10.82
CA VAL A 57 -5.68 -15.96 9.49
C VAL A 57 -5.03 -17.03 8.60
N GLN A 58 -3.69 -17.14 8.63
CA GLN A 58 -2.97 -18.16 7.83
C GLN A 58 -3.19 -19.58 8.36
N MET A 59 -3.36 -19.74 9.67
CA MET A 59 -3.64 -21.02 10.30
C MET A 59 -5.04 -21.51 9.90
N ASP A 60 -6.07 -20.68 10.03
CA ASP A 60 -7.45 -21.06 9.71
C ASP A 60 -7.65 -21.38 8.22
N THR A 61 -7.03 -20.57 7.34
CA THR A 61 -7.10 -20.81 5.88
C THR A 61 -6.39 -22.11 5.47
N SER A 62 -5.29 -22.45 6.14
CA SER A 62 -4.56 -23.71 5.93
C SER A 62 -5.33 -24.93 6.44
N ILE A 63 -5.94 -24.85 7.64
CA ILE A 63 -6.76 -25.93 8.20
C ILE A 63 -7.94 -26.23 7.28
N THR A 64 -8.65 -25.18 6.85
CA THR A 64 -9.85 -25.35 6.03
C THR A 64 -9.51 -25.99 4.69
N SER A 65 -8.42 -25.57 4.03
CA SER A 65 -7.99 -26.16 2.75
C SER A 65 -7.62 -27.63 2.87
N ASN A 66 -6.87 -28.02 3.91
CA ASN A 66 -6.51 -29.42 4.10
C ASN A 66 -7.72 -30.30 4.46
N ALA A 67 -8.71 -29.76 5.17
CA ALA A 67 -9.87 -30.52 5.62
C ALA A 67 -11.00 -30.61 4.58
N ILE A 68 -11.03 -29.74 3.56
CA ILE A 68 -12.12 -29.68 2.57
C ILE A 68 -12.32 -31.00 1.84
N LEU A 69 -11.23 -31.66 1.45
CA LEU A 69 -11.32 -32.92 0.70
C LEU A 69 -11.89 -34.05 1.57
N GLU A 70 -11.49 -34.12 2.84
CA GLU A 70 -11.99 -35.14 3.77
C GLU A 70 -13.45 -34.90 4.16
N ILE A 71 -13.83 -33.64 4.43
CA ILE A 71 -15.22 -33.29 4.76
C ILE A 71 -16.16 -33.62 3.59
N THR A 72 -15.74 -33.28 2.37
CA THR A 72 -16.53 -33.55 1.15
C THR A 72 -16.71 -35.05 0.92
N ASP A 73 -15.66 -35.85 1.16
CA ASP A 73 -15.71 -37.31 1.04
C ASP A 73 -16.64 -37.94 2.10
N ARG A 74 -16.58 -37.48 3.36
CA ARG A 74 -17.46 -37.98 4.44
C ARG A 74 -18.93 -37.60 4.25
N LEU A 75 -19.21 -36.49 3.58
CA LEU A 75 -20.57 -36.05 3.28
C LEU A 75 -21.17 -36.74 2.05
N GLY A 76 -20.36 -37.43 1.22
CA GLY A 76 -20.82 -38.23 0.08
C GLY A 76 -21.51 -37.46 -1.05
N ASP A 77 -21.47 -36.12 -1.00
CA ASP A 77 -22.22 -35.23 -1.90
C ASP A 77 -21.24 -34.49 -2.83
N TYR A 78 -20.58 -35.25 -3.72
CA TYR A 78 -19.52 -34.77 -4.61
C TYR A 78 -19.99 -33.68 -5.58
N GLU A 79 -21.29 -33.59 -5.89
CA GLU A 79 -21.87 -32.50 -6.69
C GLU A 79 -21.70 -31.12 -6.02
N LYS A 80 -21.68 -31.06 -4.69
CA LYS A 80 -21.48 -29.80 -3.94
C LYS A 80 -20.00 -29.43 -3.74
N SER A 81 -19.06 -30.31 -4.10
CA SER A 81 -17.63 -30.02 -4.02
C SER A 81 -17.26 -28.77 -4.84
N SER A 82 -17.85 -28.63 -6.05
CA SER A 82 -17.65 -27.45 -6.90
C SER A 82 -18.23 -26.16 -6.30
N TRP A 83 -19.27 -26.25 -5.48
CA TRP A 83 -19.83 -25.08 -4.79
C TRP A 83 -18.88 -24.52 -3.73
N VAL A 84 -18.05 -25.36 -3.10
CA VAL A 84 -17.05 -24.90 -2.13
C VAL A 84 -16.03 -24.01 -2.82
N PHE A 85 -15.44 -24.50 -3.92
CA PHE A 85 -14.51 -23.70 -4.73
C PHE A 85 -15.17 -22.41 -5.26
N THR A 86 -16.43 -22.50 -5.68
CA THR A 86 -17.20 -21.33 -6.14
C THR A 86 -17.42 -20.31 -5.02
N ALA A 87 -17.69 -20.75 -3.79
CA ALA A 87 -17.82 -19.88 -2.62
C ALA A 87 -16.50 -19.17 -2.28
N TYR A 88 -15.36 -19.85 -2.46
CA TYR A 88 -14.03 -19.23 -2.34
C TYR A 88 -13.81 -18.15 -3.38
N LEU A 89 -14.07 -18.44 -4.66
CA LEU A 89 -13.94 -17.46 -5.74
C LEU A 89 -14.89 -16.27 -5.53
N LEU A 90 -16.13 -16.52 -5.11
CA LEU A 90 -17.11 -15.48 -4.83
C LEU A 90 -16.65 -14.56 -3.69
N THR A 91 -16.05 -15.12 -2.64
CA THR A 91 -15.49 -14.34 -1.53
C THR A 91 -14.36 -13.43 -2.00
N ILE A 92 -13.49 -13.90 -2.90
CA ILE A 92 -12.44 -13.08 -3.52
C ILE A 92 -13.05 -11.95 -4.35
N CYS A 93 -14.03 -12.24 -5.20
CA CYS A 93 -14.73 -11.23 -5.99
C CYS A 93 -15.41 -10.18 -5.11
N ALA A 94 -16.12 -10.60 -4.06
CA ALA A 94 -16.75 -9.69 -3.11
C ALA A 94 -15.72 -8.81 -2.39
N ALA A 95 -14.60 -9.39 -1.94
CA ALA A 95 -13.51 -8.65 -1.31
C ALA A 95 -12.90 -7.59 -2.24
N LEU A 96 -12.71 -7.92 -3.53
CA LEU A 96 -12.25 -6.99 -4.56
C LEU A 96 -13.27 -5.87 -4.84
N LEU A 97 -14.56 -6.18 -4.93
CA LEU A 97 -15.60 -5.15 -5.12
C LEU A 97 -15.62 -4.14 -3.98
N ILE A 98 -15.55 -4.63 -2.74
CA ILE A 98 -15.46 -3.73 -1.59
C ILE A 98 -14.15 -2.91 -1.68
N PHE A 99 -13.09 -3.44 -2.32
CA PHE A 99 -11.78 -2.78 -2.41
C PHE A 99 -11.85 -1.58 -3.32
N THR A 100 -12.44 -1.78 -4.50
CA THR A 100 -12.74 -0.74 -5.46
C THR A 100 -13.67 0.31 -4.87
N VAL A 101 -14.74 -0.07 -4.16
CA VAL A 101 -15.69 0.88 -3.55
C VAL A 101 -15.02 1.80 -2.53
N PHE A 102 -14.27 1.23 -1.58
CA PHE A 102 -13.56 2.05 -0.59
C PHE A 102 -12.41 2.85 -1.22
N SER A 103 -11.80 2.36 -2.30
CA SER A 103 -10.76 3.11 -3.03
C SER A 103 -11.35 4.34 -3.71
N GLY A 104 -12.50 4.18 -4.37
CA GLY A 104 -13.26 5.31 -4.93
C GLY A 104 -13.68 6.31 -3.85
N ALA A 105 -14.10 5.82 -2.68
CA ALA A 105 -14.44 6.67 -1.53
C ALA A 105 -13.23 7.49 -1.02
N CYS A 106 -12.02 6.91 -1.04
CA CYS A 106 -10.79 7.66 -0.74
C CYS A 106 -10.53 8.80 -1.76
N GLY A 107 -10.78 8.57 -3.05
CA GLY A 107 -10.62 9.59 -4.10
C GLY A 107 -11.65 10.73 -4.06
N ALA A 108 -12.81 10.47 -3.46
CA ALA A 108 -13.87 11.46 -3.22
C ALA A 108 -13.74 12.18 -1.86
N SER A 109 -12.81 11.76 -1.00
CA SER A 109 -12.65 12.33 0.34
C SER A 109 -12.18 13.79 0.28
N GLN A 110 -12.83 14.66 1.06
CA GLN A 110 -12.53 16.10 1.10
C GLN A 110 -11.73 16.51 2.34
N THR A 111 -11.55 15.59 3.30
CA THR A 111 -10.82 15.83 4.55
C THR A 111 -9.82 14.73 4.83
N LEU A 112 -8.68 15.09 5.45
CA LEU A 112 -7.63 14.14 5.83
C LEU A 112 -8.14 13.06 6.79
N THR A 113 -9.02 13.41 7.73
CA THR A 113 -9.61 12.47 8.68
C THR A 113 -10.45 11.41 7.96
N GLN A 114 -11.24 11.80 6.95
CA GLN A 114 -12.04 10.87 6.16
C GLN A 114 -11.15 9.92 5.33
N LEU A 115 -10.04 10.43 4.80
CA LEU A 115 -9.05 9.62 4.08
C LEU A 115 -8.41 8.55 4.98
N ILE A 116 -8.03 8.92 6.21
CA ILE A 116 -7.42 7.98 7.17
C ILE A 116 -8.42 6.89 7.58
N MET A 117 -9.68 7.26 7.82
CA MET A 117 -10.75 6.31 8.17
C MET A 117 -10.97 5.27 7.07
N PHE A 118 -11.06 5.71 5.80
CA PHE A 118 -11.25 4.79 4.68
C PHE A 118 -10.02 3.89 4.44
N ARG A 119 -8.82 4.41 4.68
CA ARG A 119 -7.57 3.66 4.55
C ARG A 119 -7.42 2.58 5.63
N TRP A 120 -7.90 2.85 6.84
CA TRP A 120 -8.06 1.85 7.89
C TRP A 120 -9.07 0.77 7.48
N ALA A 121 -10.21 1.17 6.91
CA ALA A 121 -11.24 0.23 6.43
C ALA A 121 -10.76 -0.64 5.25
N GLN A 122 -9.90 -0.12 4.37
CA GLN A 122 -9.26 -0.91 3.32
C GLN A 122 -8.24 -1.92 3.88
N GLY A 123 -7.50 -1.57 4.93
CA GLY A 123 -6.51 -2.44 5.57
C GLY A 123 -7.12 -3.74 6.10
N ILE A 124 -8.33 -3.68 6.66
CA ILE A 124 -9.06 -4.84 7.20
C ILE A 124 -9.30 -5.90 6.11
N ARG A 125 -9.52 -5.49 4.84
CA ARG A 125 -9.78 -6.44 3.74
C ARG A 125 -8.52 -6.90 3.01
N GLY A 126 -7.44 -6.11 3.03
CA GLY A 126 -6.19 -6.46 2.36
C GLY A 126 -5.49 -7.69 2.96
N CYS A 127 -5.76 -8.02 4.22
CA CYS A 127 -5.13 -9.13 4.92
C CYS A 127 -5.45 -10.52 4.35
N GLY A 128 -6.67 -10.75 3.86
CA GLY A 128 -7.12 -12.07 3.39
C GLY A 128 -6.92 -12.33 1.89
N ILE A 129 -6.85 -11.28 1.07
CA ILE A 129 -6.82 -11.42 -0.40
C ILE A 129 -5.54 -12.13 -0.88
N LEU A 130 -4.38 -11.77 -0.32
CA LEU A 130 -3.11 -12.40 -0.69
C LEU A 130 -3.05 -13.87 -0.28
N ALA A 131 -3.62 -14.21 0.88
CA ALA A 131 -3.70 -15.57 1.39
C ALA A 131 -4.61 -16.47 0.53
N LEU A 132 -5.81 -15.99 0.22
CA LEU A 132 -6.79 -16.72 -0.59
C LEU A 132 -6.32 -16.89 -2.04
N THR A 133 -5.62 -15.90 -2.60
CA THR A 133 -5.04 -16.00 -3.96
C THR A 133 -3.99 -17.10 -4.02
N GLN A 134 -3.12 -17.20 -3.00
CA GLN A 134 -2.16 -18.29 -2.89
C GLN A 134 -2.84 -19.65 -2.73
N LEU A 135 -3.92 -19.73 -1.94
CA LEU A 135 -4.68 -20.96 -1.72
C LEU A 135 -5.29 -21.53 -3.01
N VAL A 136 -6.03 -20.70 -3.73
CA VAL A 136 -6.65 -21.08 -5.01
C VAL A 136 -5.60 -21.53 -6.01
N PHE A 137 -4.42 -20.91 -5.97
CA PHE A 137 -3.30 -21.30 -6.81
C PHE A 137 -2.78 -22.72 -6.50
N PHE A 138 -2.68 -23.08 -5.22
CA PHE A 138 -2.25 -24.42 -4.80
C PHE A 138 -3.28 -25.50 -5.17
N GLU A 139 -4.57 -25.18 -5.22
CA GLU A 139 -5.62 -26.11 -5.69
C GLU A 139 -5.63 -26.27 -7.21
N LEU A 140 -5.30 -25.22 -7.97
CA LEU A 140 -5.30 -25.24 -9.44
C LEU A 140 -4.06 -25.86 -10.07
N VAL A 141 -2.89 -25.76 -9.41
CA VAL A 141 -1.61 -26.20 -9.97
C VAL A 141 -1.18 -27.55 -9.40
N SER A 142 -0.80 -28.46 -10.29
CA SER A 142 -0.24 -29.76 -9.92
C SER A 142 1.03 -29.62 -9.06
N PRO A 143 1.20 -30.41 -7.96
CA PRO A 143 2.25 -30.24 -6.95
C PRO A 143 3.68 -30.16 -7.50
N SER A 144 3.94 -30.79 -8.64
CA SER A 144 5.28 -30.86 -9.24
C SER A 144 5.85 -29.52 -9.72
N LYS A 145 5.04 -28.46 -9.85
CA LYS A 145 5.48 -27.15 -10.36
C LYS A 145 5.36 -26.00 -9.35
N TRP A 146 4.90 -26.27 -8.13
CA TRP A 146 4.68 -25.23 -7.10
C TRP A 146 5.87 -24.28 -6.90
N PRO A 147 7.14 -24.73 -6.80
CA PRO A 147 8.26 -23.84 -6.53
C PRO A 147 8.48 -22.79 -7.63
N LEU A 148 8.33 -23.17 -8.91
CA LEU A 148 8.52 -22.27 -10.04
C LEU A 148 7.43 -21.17 -10.05
N TYR A 149 6.19 -21.54 -9.77
CA TYR A 149 5.09 -20.59 -9.78
C TYR A 149 5.06 -19.68 -8.55
N VAL A 150 5.44 -20.20 -7.37
CA VAL A 150 5.64 -19.37 -6.17
C VAL A 150 6.77 -18.35 -6.40
N ALA A 151 7.83 -18.72 -7.12
CA ALA A 151 8.89 -17.80 -7.53
C ALA A 151 8.40 -16.74 -8.53
N LEU A 152 7.59 -17.12 -9.53
CA LEU A 152 6.97 -16.17 -10.47
C LEU A 152 6.03 -15.18 -9.77
N PHE A 153 5.18 -15.67 -8.87
CA PHE A 153 4.25 -14.83 -8.11
C PHE A 153 4.98 -13.81 -7.24
N SER A 154 5.98 -14.24 -6.47
CA SER A 154 6.78 -13.33 -5.66
C SER A 154 7.58 -12.32 -6.52
N GLY A 155 8.00 -12.71 -7.73
CA GLY A 155 8.56 -11.81 -8.73
C GLY A 155 7.59 -10.71 -9.19
N ILE A 156 6.33 -11.06 -9.47
CA ILE A 156 5.28 -10.09 -9.86
C ILE A 156 4.97 -9.12 -8.71
N VAL A 157 4.90 -9.63 -7.48
CA VAL A 157 4.69 -8.80 -6.29
C VAL A 157 5.84 -7.82 -6.11
N ALA A 158 7.10 -8.27 -6.25
CA ALA A 158 8.27 -7.40 -6.15
C ALA A 158 8.26 -6.30 -7.22
N LEU A 159 7.90 -6.63 -8.46
CA LEU A 159 7.73 -5.65 -9.54
C LEU A 159 6.61 -4.65 -9.23
N SER A 160 5.46 -5.11 -8.73
CA SER A 160 4.37 -4.22 -8.33
C SER A 160 4.78 -3.26 -7.22
N LEU A 161 5.56 -3.74 -6.24
CA LEU A 161 6.09 -2.91 -5.16
C LEU A 161 7.11 -1.88 -5.66
N ALA A 162 7.83 -2.15 -6.74
CA ALA A 162 8.71 -1.18 -7.37
C ALA A 162 7.94 -0.14 -8.20
N ILE A 163 6.94 -0.59 -8.97
CA ILE A 163 6.14 0.25 -9.87
C ILE A 163 5.19 1.18 -9.09
N GLY A 164 4.65 0.73 -7.95
CA GLY A 164 3.69 1.50 -7.15
C GLY A 164 4.20 2.88 -6.71
N PRO A 165 5.36 2.98 -6.05
CA PRO A 165 5.98 4.26 -5.68
C PRO A 165 6.36 5.11 -6.89
N LEU A 166 6.81 4.50 -7.99
CA LEU A 166 7.15 5.21 -9.23
C LEU A 166 5.94 5.92 -9.83
N ILE A 167 4.84 5.20 -10.05
CA ILE A 167 3.58 5.78 -10.57
C ILE A 167 2.99 6.77 -9.57
N GLY A 168 3.04 6.44 -8.27
CA GLY A 168 2.58 7.33 -7.21
C GLY A 168 3.33 8.66 -7.19
N GLY A 169 4.67 8.62 -7.30
CA GLY A 169 5.51 9.82 -7.32
C GLY A 169 5.16 10.76 -8.47
N VAL A 170 5.13 10.24 -9.71
CA VAL A 170 4.86 11.02 -10.92
C VAL A 170 3.48 11.70 -10.89
N ILE A 171 2.45 11.01 -10.39
CA ILE A 171 1.08 11.57 -10.31
C ILE A 171 1.01 12.69 -9.25
N THR A 172 1.78 12.57 -8.17
CA THR A 172 1.74 13.55 -7.07
C THR A 172 2.44 14.85 -7.44
N GLU A 173 3.46 14.80 -8.30
CA GLU A 173 4.18 15.98 -8.82
C GLU A 173 3.30 16.92 -9.65
N GLN A 174 2.23 16.40 -10.28
CA GLN A 174 1.29 17.22 -11.09
C GLN A 174 0.13 17.81 -10.27
N GLY A 175 0.12 17.65 -8.94
CA GLY A 175 -0.94 18.14 -8.05
C GLY A 175 -2.28 17.38 -8.15
N GLN A 176 -2.32 16.30 -8.93
CA GLN A 176 -3.51 15.52 -9.26
C GLN A 176 -3.61 14.24 -8.39
N TRP A 177 -3.36 14.36 -7.08
CA TRP A 177 -3.29 13.23 -6.13
C TRP A 177 -4.55 12.33 -6.10
N ARG A 178 -5.70 12.86 -6.55
CA ARG A 178 -6.98 12.14 -6.61
C ARG A 178 -6.97 11.02 -7.65
N TRP A 179 -6.15 11.12 -8.70
CA TRP A 179 -6.07 10.11 -9.76
C TRP A 179 -5.45 8.80 -9.31
N ILE A 180 -4.63 8.81 -8.25
CA ILE A 180 -4.10 7.59 -7.63
C ILE A 180 -5.23 6.67 -7.15
N PHE A 181 -6.40 7.23 -6.78
CA PHE A 181 -7.54 6.44 -6.31
C PHE A 181 -8.45 5.94 -7.44
N TRP A 182 -8.46 6.62 -8.59
CA TRP A 182 -9.18 6.20 -9.80
C TRP A 182 -8.44 5.09 -10.57
N LEU A 183 -7.12 4.97 -10.40
CA LEU A 183 -6.28 4.01 -11.10
C LEU A 183 -6.35 2.57 -10.53
N LYS A 184 -7.07 2.38 -9.42
CA LYS A 184 -7.23 1.11 -8.69
C LYS A 184 -8.42 0.31 -9.19
#